data_AF-A0A5C8ZBE1-F1
#
_entry.id   AF-A0A5C8ZBE1-F1
#
_cell.length_a   1.000
_cell.length_b   1.000
_cell.length_c   1.000
_cell.angle_alpha   90.00
_cell.angle_beta   90.00
_cell.angle_gamma   90.00
#
_symmetry.space_group_name_H-M   'P 1'
#
loop_
_entity.id
_entity.type
_entity.pdbx_description
1 polymer ?
#
loop_
_entity_poly.entity_id
_entity_poly.type
_entity_poly.pdbx_seq_one_letter_code
_entity_poly.pdbx_strand_id
1 'polypeptide(L)'
;MHKTLALLTLVGLSACSHEHINGHDHHSHSSDHTHHMESAKDITNIIFTSSARNCADYANEYSSQVKDINKDTDYSGYLKVSLEGGKCTFSTNAIPNHDFNDGSDTFVHNVSEQDITYTIPQAPTINSEVTKLSLGTDNAVFLNGVKLDLLAAGCFGVGNGFIGCGNTEQPFRYDPMSPLNDFGTDSHNAHTQPDGAYHYHGNPLAMFSDDNSSPSPVIGFAADGFPIYGSYFDDNGTIRKAKSNYVLKDNGGPRKDISFAGKTYAPGGNYNGQFIDDYVYDVSSGGDLDECNGMFVDGHYGYYVTDNYPWVLKCFKGTPDSSFNKAPPEL
;
A
#
# COMPACT_ATOMS: atom_id res chain seq x y z
N MET A 1 51.33 38.22 -23.24
CA MET A 1 49.85 38.11 -23.31
C MET A 1 49.29 38.29 -21.91
N HIS A 2 48.90 39.51 -21.56
CA HIS A 2 48.26 39.89 -20.30
C HIS A 2 47.72 41.32 -20.43
N LYS A 3 46.63 41.57 -19.70
CA LYS A 3 46.04 42.85 -19.24
C LYS A 3 44.71 43.29 -19.86
N THR A 4 43.63 42.95 -19.13
CA THR A 4 42.71 43.86 -18.42
C THR A 4 42.60 45.32 -18.90
N LEU A 5 41.36 45.85 -19.03
CA LEU A 5 40.73 46.74 -18.04
C LEU A 5 39.27 47.12 -18.41
N ALA A 6 38.46 47.32 -17.39
CA ALA A 6 37.03 47.66 -17.40
C ALA A 6 36.78 49.15 -17.08
N LEU A 7 35.47 49.51 -17.05
CA LEU A 7 34.82 50.72 -16.50
C LEU A 7 34.88 51.99 -17.39
N LEU A 8 33.87 52.87 -17.49
CA LEU A 8 32.82 53.28 -16.55
C LEU A 8 31.67 54.02 -17.29
N THR A 9 30.49 53.98 -16.69
CA THR A 9 29.19 54.67 -16.91
C THR A 9 29.21 56.21 -16.99
N LEU A 10 28.24 56.86 -17.69
CA LEU A 10 27.22 57.78 -17.09
C LEU A 10 26.18 58.37 -18.10
N VAL A 11 24.89 58.15 -17.77
CA VAL A 11 23.68 59.01 -17.75
C VAL A 11 23.49 60.22 -18.70
N GLY A 12 22.28 60.31 -19.29
CA GLY A 12 21.63 61.55 -19.73
C GLY A 12 20.10 61.42 -19.78
N LEU A 13 19.38 62.33 -19.13
CA LEU A 13 17.92 62.40 -18.95
C LEU A 13 17.27 63.53 -19.78
N SER A 14 15.98 63.35 -20.08
CA SER A 14 14.92 64.37 -20.27
C SER A 14 14.70 65.01 -21.65
N ALA A 15 13.50 64.87 -22.22
CA ALA A 15 12.44 65.91 -22.23
C ALA A 15 11.24 65.53 -23.13
N CYS A 16 10.04 65.92 -22.71
CA CYS A 16 8.74 65.69 -23.37
C CYS A 16 8.35 66.81 -24.36
N SER A 17 7.50 66.48 -25.35
CA SER A 17 6.47 67.40 -25.89
C SER A 17 5.35 66.66 -26.64
N HIS A 18 4.13 67.20 -26.53
CA HIS A 18 2.82 66.71 -26.99
C HIS A 18 2.57 66.89 -28.51
N GLU A 19 1.72 66.02 -29.12
CA GLU A 19 0.39 66.38 -29.66
C GLU A 19 -0.37 65.20 -30.32
N HIS A 20 -1.58 64.94 -29.79
CA HIS A 20 -2.87 64.62 -30.42
C HIS A 20 -3.14 63.52 -31.50
N ILE A 21 -4.14 62.68 -31.15
CA ILE A 21 -5.27 62.12 -31.95
C ILE A 21 -5.02 60.82 -32.76
N ASN A 22 -5.54 59.68 -32.27
CA ASN A 22 -6.79 59.04 -32.72
C ASN A 22 -6.99 57.67 -32.07
N GLY A 23 -8.24 57.35 -31.72
CA GLY A 23 -8.63 56.09 -31.11
C GLY A 23 -8.57 54.91 -32.08
N HIS A 24 -8.15 53.76 -31.56
CA HIS A 24 -8.45 52.45 -32.12
C HIS A 24 -8.64 51.46 -30.97
N ASP A 25 -9.83 50.85 -30.94
CA ASP A 25 -10.21 49.76 -30.05
C ASP A 25 -9.27 48.57 -30.24
N HIS A 26 -8.45 48.29 -29.23
CA HIS A 26 -7.72 47.03 -29.14
C HIS A 26 -8.60 46.01 -28.43
N HIS A 27 -9.21 45.11 -29.21
CA HIS A 27 -9.64 43.81 -28.73
C HIS A 27 -8.43 43.05 -28.18
N SER A 28 -8.26 43.02 -26.86
CA SER A 28 -7.40 42.06 -26.20
C SER A 28 -8.04 40.68 -26.33
N HIS A 29 -7.49 39.85 -27.21
CA HIS A 29 -7.68 38.40 -27.12
C HIS A 29 -6.94 37.93 -25.87
N SER A 30 -7.64 37.92 -24.74
CA SER A 30 -7.27 37.10 -23.60
C SER A 30 -7.50 35.66 -24.02
N SER A 31 -6.44 34.99 -24.44
CA SER A 31 -6.40 33.53 -24.53
C SER A 31 -6.56 32.98 -23.12
N ASP A 32 -7.82 32.75 -22.77
CA ASP A 32 -8.24 32.02 -21.58
C ASP A 32 -7.74 30.58 -21.74
N HIS A 33 -6.51 30.35 -21.28
CA HIS A 33 -6.02 29.01 -20.98
C HIS A 33 -6.76 28.54 -19.73
N THR A 34 -8.01 28.12 -19.93
CA THR A 34 -8.68 27.20 -19.03
C THR A 34 -7.85 25.93 -19.03
N HIS A 35 -6.93 25.82 -18.07
CA HIS A 35 -6.48 24.52 -17.59
C HIS A 35 -7.75 23.82 -17.14
N HIS A 36 -8.27 22.92 -17.99
CA HIS A 36 -9.21 21.90 -17.57
C HIS A 36 -8.50 21.13 -16.46
N MET A 37 -8.75 21.48 -15.20
CA MET A 37 -8.54 20.54 -14.12
C MET A 37 -9.50 19.40 -14.44
N GLU A 38 -8.97 18.29 -14.95
CA GLU A 38 -9.73 17.04 -14.95
C GLU A 38 -10.19 16.84 -13.51
N SER A 39 -11.51 16.77 -13.30
CA SER A 39 -12.06 16.34 -12.03
C SER A 39 -11.46 14.99 -11.68
N ALA A 40 -11.08 14.78 -10.42
CA ALA A 40 -10.56 13.51 -9.94
C ALA A 40 -11.44 12.34 -10.41
N LYS A 41 -10.81 11.23 -10.82
CA LYS A 41 -11.50 10.02 -11.28
C LYS A 41 -12.21 9.37 -10.10
N ASP A 42 -13.54 9.29 -10.18
CA ASP A 42 -14.33 8.59 -9.18
C ASP A 42 -14.07 7.07 -9.24
N ILE A 43 -13.57 6.52 -8.14
CA ILE A 43 -13.27 5.09 -7.96
C ILE A 43 -14.21 4.42 -6.95
N THR A 44 -15.28 5.09 -6.52
CA THR A 44 -16.29 4.55 -5.60
C THR A 44 -16.81 3.21 -6.10
N ASN A 45 -16.59 2.15 -5.31
CA ASN A 45 -16.96 0.77 -5.59
C ASN A 45 -16.48 0.23 -6.95
N ILE A 46 -15.45 0.84 -7.54
CA ILE A 46 -14.90 0.40 -8.82
C ILE A 46 -14.03 -0.85 -8.62
N ILE A 47 -14.27 -1.83 -9.49
CA ILE A 47 -13.40 -2.97 -9.73
C ILE A 47 -12.38 -2.59 -10.81
N PHE A 48 -11.10 -2.64 -10.48
CA PHE A 48 -10.02 -2.32 -11.39
C PHE A 48 -9.84 -3.42 -12.44
N THR A 49 -9.30 -3.04 -13.59
CA THR A 49 -9.10 -3.94 -14.74
C THR A 49 -7.72 -3.78 -15.38
N SER A 50 -6.97 -2.74 -15.01
CA SER A 50 -5.63 -2.50 -15.55
C SER A 50 -4.61 -3.44 -14.91
N SER A 51 -3.85 -4.15 -15.75
CA SER A 51 -2.68 -4.93 -15.36
C SER A 51 -1.37 -4.17 -15.58
N ALA A 52 -1.42 -2.84 -15.69
CA ALA A 52 -0.24 -2.03 -15.90
C ALA A 52 0.73 -2.20 -14.73
N ARG A 53 2.00 -2.48 -15.05
CA ARG A 53 2.99 -2.91 -14.06
C ARG A 53 3.80 -1.76 -13.49
N ASN A 54 3.82 -0.63 -14.21
CA ASN A 54 4.53 0.56 -13.81
C ASN A 54 3.54 1.50 -13.12
N CYS A 55 3.90 1.98 -11.93
CA CYS A 55 3.09 2.94 -11.19
C CYS A 55 2.81 4.23 -11.98
N ALA A 56 3.64 4.56 -12.97
CA ALA A 56 3.45 5.72 -13.84
C ALA A 56 2.16 5.67 -14.66
N ASP A 57 1.68 4.46 -15.00
CA ASP A 57 0.44 4.27 -15.73
C ASP A 57 -0.81 4.60 -14.89
N TYR A 58 -0.63 4.77 -13.58
CA TYR A 58 -1.66 5.15 -12.63
C TYR A 58 -1.59 6.63 -12.23
N ALA A 59 -0.74 7.44 -12.87
CA ALA A 59 -0.63 8.87 -12.61
C ALA A 59 -1.96 9.60 -12.86
N ASN A 60 -2.64 9.98 -11.79
CA ASN A 60 -3.92 10.69 -11.81
C ASN A 60 -4.30 11.20 -10.42
N GLU A 61 -5.43 11.88 -10.36
CA GLU A 61 -6.16 12.12 -9.11
C GLU A 61 -7.41 11.25 -9.09
N TYR A 62 -7.68 10.63 -7.96
CA TYR A 62 -8.79 9.72 -7.73
C TYR A 62 -9.57 10.17 -6.50
N SER A 63 -10.88 9.96 -6.51
CA SER A 63 -11.76 10.25 -5.39
C SER A 63 -12.74 9.11 -5.15
N SER A 64 -13.27 8.99 -3.94
CA SER A 64 -14.39 8.09 -3.63
C SER A 64 -15.37 8.76 -2.66
N GLN A 65 -16.60 8.24 -2.60
CA GLN A 65 -17.61 8.57 -1.60
C GLN A 65 -18.03 7.27 -0.93
N VAL A 66 -17.76 7.14 0.36
CA VAL A 66 -17.93 5.87 1.09
C VAL A 66 -18.53 6.13 2.46
N LYS A 67 -19.01 5.07 3.09
CA LYS A 67 -19.65 5.15 4.40
C LYS A 67 -18.96 4.26 5.43
N ASP A 68 -18.73 4.83 6.60
CA ASP A 68 -18.58 4.04 7.82
C ASP A 68 -19.98 3.55 8.22
N ILE A 69 -20.25 2.26 8.00
CA ILE A 69 -21.58 1.67 8.16
C ILE A 69 -22.03 1.71 9.62
N ASN A 70 -21.20 1.24 10.54
CA ASN A 70 -21.55 1.16 11.96
C ASN A 70 -21.64 2.54 12.65
N LYS A 71 -20.95 3.57 12.16
CA LYS A 71 -21.05 4.95 12.68
C LYS A 71 -22.06 5.82 11.94
N ASP A 72 -22.64 5.35 10.84
CA ASP A 72 -23.53 6.14 9.97
C ASP A 72 -22.89 7.47 9.55
N THR A 73 -21.62 7.44 9.15
CA THR A 73 -20.83 8.65 8.80
C THR A 73 -20.26 8.51 7.39
N ASP A 74 -20.50 9.51 6.55
CA ASP A 74 -19.96 9.56 5.19
C ASP A 74 -18.53 10.13 5.17
N TYR A 75 -17.68 9.57 4.32
CA TYR A 75 -16.30 10.00 4.08
C TYR A 75 -16.04 10.18 2.58
N SER A 76 -15.10 11.07 2.26
CA SER A 76 -14.58 11.25 0.91
C SER A 76 -13.16 10.71 0.82
N GLY A 77 -12.90 9.72 -0.03
CA GLY A 77 -11.54 9.24 -0.27
C GLY A 77 -10.81 10.08 -1.32
N TYR A 78 -9.50 10.16 -1.16
CA TYR A 78 -8.59 10.87 -2.05
C TYR A 78 -7.28 10.10 -2.23
N LEU A 79 -6.87 9.96 -3.48
CA LEU A 79 -5.54 9.50 -3.86
C LEU A 79 -5.03 10.32 -5.04
N LYS A 80 -3.81 10.81 -4.96
CA LYS A 80 -3.07 11.39 -6.07
C LYS A 80 -1.80 10.62 -6.31
N VAL A 81 -1.62 10.14 -7.54
CA VAL A 81 -0.38 9.53 -8.02
C VAL A 81 0.29 10.52 -8.96
N SER A 82 1.48 10.97 -8.58
CA SER A 82 2.30 11.92 -9.35
C SER A 82 3.68 11.35 -9.66
N LEU A 83 4.35 11.91 -10.65
CA LEU A 83 5.65 11.43 -11.12
C LEU A 83 6.71 12.48 -10.87
N GLU A 84 7.77 12.09 -10.17
CA GLU A 84 8.91 12.96 -9.91
C GLU A 84 10.20 12.13 -9.86
N GLY A 85 11.23 12.55 -10.60
CA GLY A 85 12.57 11.97 -10.49
C GLY A 85 12.68 10.46 -10.75
N GLY A 86 11.85 9.89 -11.62
CA GLY A 86 11.81 8.44 -11.87
C GLY A 86 11.12 7.62 -10.77
N LYS A 87 10.39 8.29 -9.88
CA LYS A 87 9.56 7.69 -8.84
C LYS A 87 8.09 8.03 -9.07
N CYS A 88 7.21 7.28 -8.40
CA CYS A 88 5.81 7.63 -8.23
C CYS A 88 5.57 8.02 -6.78
N THR A 89 4.85 9.13 -6.59
CA THR A 89 4.47 9.66 -5.28
C THR A 89 2.96 9.54 -5.12
N PHE A 90 2.53 8.84 -4.07
CA PHE A 90 1.14 8.59 -3.71
C PHE A 90 0.79 9.47 -2.51
N SER A 91 0.00 10.52 -2.73
CA SER A 91 -0.54 11.37 -1.66
C SER A 91 -2.00 11.00 -1.41
N THR A 92 -2.35 10.62 -0.19
CA THR A 92 -3.65 10.04 0.12
C THR A 92 -4.15 10.40 1.51
N ASN A 93 -5.48 10.44 1.66
CA ASN A 93 -6.13 10.57 2.96
C ASN A 93 -6.50 9.25 3.64
N ALA A 94 -6.06 8.11 3.08
CA ALA A 94 -6.24 6.77 3.64
C ALA A 94 -7.71 6.34 3.89
N ILE A 95 -8.66 6.90 3.15
CA ILE A 95 -10.04 6.44 3.11
C ILE A 95 -10.23 5.53 1.87
N PRO A 96 -10.83 4.33 2.02
CA PRO A 96 -10.96 3.38 0.93
C PRO A 96 -11.93 3.84 -0.17
N ASN A 97 -12.06 3.02 -1.21
CA ASN A 97 -13.04 3.21 -2.27
C ASN A 97 -14.33 2.40 -2.08
N HIS A 98 -14.52 1.76 -0.94
CA HIS A 98 -15.70 0.97 -0.59
C HIS A 98 -16.17 1.35 0.82
N ASP A 99 -17.41 1.00 1.15
CA ASP A 99 -17.93 1.11 2.50
C ASP A 99 -17.15 0.18 3.46
N PHE A 100 -17.04 0.57 4.72
CA PHE A 100 -16.20 -0.11 5.71
C PHE A 100 -16.83 -0.05 7.11
N ASN A 101 -16.17 -0.68 8.08
CA ASN A 101 -16.67 -0.79 9.47
C ASN A 101 -18.08 -1.39 9.50
N ASP A 102 -18.23 -2.55 8.85
CA ASP A 102 -19.49 -3.29 8.66
C ASP A 102 -19.51 -4.64 9.42
N GLY A 103 -18.50 -4.86 10.28
CA GLY A 103 -18.45 -5.99 11.19
C GLY A 103 -19.55 -5.94 12.27
N SER A 104 -19.71 -7.04 13.01
CA SER A 104 -20.67 -7.11 14.12
C SER A 104 -20.39 -6.10 15.23
N ASP A 105 -19.11 -5.80 15.44
CA ASP A 105 -18.62 -4.79 16.37
C ASP A 105 -18.02 -3.63 15.59
N THR A 106 -18.21 -2.42 16.11
CA THR A 106 -17.58 -1.22 15.54
C THR A 106 -16.09 -1.20 15.84
N PHE A 107 -15.29 -0.59 14.97
CA PHE A 107 -13.86 -0.40 15.21
C PHE A 107 -13.57 0.26 16.57
N VAL A 108 -12.49 -0.19 17.20
CA VAL A 108 -12.02 0.30 18.51
C VAL A 108 -11.70 1.79 18.45
N HIS A 109 -11.10 2.24 17.34
CA HIS A 109 -10.80 3.64 17.07
C HIS A 109 -11.67 4.16 15.92
N ASN A 110 -12.12 5.41 16.02
CA ASN A 110 -12.86 6.04 14.93
C ASN A 110 -11.95 6.26 13.73
N VAL A 111 -12.48 6.12 12.53
CA VAL A 111 -11.77 6.50 11.30
C VAL A 111 -11.58 8.01 11.25
N SER A 112 -10.39 8.43 10.83
CA SER A 112 -10.07 9.81 10.49
C SER A 112 -9.27 9.85 9.20
N GLU A 113 -9.50 10.89 8.40
CA GLU A 113 -8.68 11.19 7.24
C GLU A 113 -7.23 11.46 7.68
N GLN A 114 -6.30 10.92 6.92
CA GLN A 114 -4.86 11.07 7.17
C GLN A 114 -4.25 12.05 6.15
N ASP A 115 -2.98 12.41 6.34
CA ASP A 115 -2.18 13.11 5.31
C ASP A 115 -0.88 12.33 5.12
N ILE A 116 -0.91 11.35 4.20
CA ILE A 116 0.17 10.40 4.01
C ILE A 116 0.72 10.52 2.60
N THR A 117 2.05 10.50 2.50
CA THR A 117 2.76 10.44 1.23
C THR A 117 3.69 9.24 1.19
N TYR A 118 3.49 8.36 0.20
CA TYR A 118 4.38 7.26 -0.12
C TYR A 118 5.12 7.52 -1.42
N THR A 119 6.29 6.91 -1.58
CA THR A 119 7.08 7.01 -2.80
C THR A 119 7.67 5.66 -3.15
N ILE A 120 7.64 5.28 -4.43
CA ILE A 120 8.25 4.03 -4.94
C ILE A 120 9.01 4.29 -6.26
N PRO A 121 10.03 3.48 -6.59
CA PRO A 121 10.68 3.56 -7.89
C PRO A 121 9.75 3.12 -9.03
N GLN A 122 9.80 3.80 -10.19
CA GLN A 122 9.08 3.36 -11.40
C GLN A 122 9.67 2.08 -12.02
N ALA A 123 10.94 1.78 -11.70
CA ALA A 123 11.68 0.63 -12.16
C ALA A 123 12.33 -0.07 -10.96
N PRO A 124 11.56 -0.83 -10.16
CA PRO A 124 12.11 -1.58 -9.03
C PRO A 124 13.08 -2.66 -9.51
N THR A 125 14.06 -2.99 -8.66
CA THR A 125 15.09 -4.00 -8.94
C THR A 125 15.08 -5.08 -7.89
N ILE A 126 15.26 -6.33 -8.31
CA ILE A 126 15.35 -7.47 -7.40
C ILE A 126 16.73 -7.49 -6.75
N ASN A 127 16.74 -7.63 -5.43
CA ASN A 127 17.94 -7.83 -4.63
C ASN A 127 18.31 -9.31 -4.56
N SER A 128 19.59 -9.60 -4.30
CA SER A 128 20.05 -10.97 -4.06
C SER A 128 19.50 -11.56 -2.77
N GLU A 129 19.19 -10.71 -1.80
CA GLU A 129 18.63 -11.06 -0.50
C GLU A 129 17.28 -10.35 -0.32
N VAL A 130 16.34 -11.02 0.32
CA VAL A 130 15.02 -10.47 0.60
C VAL A 130 15.06 -9.52 1.80
N THR A 131 14.24 -8.48 1.79
CA THR A 131 14.04 -7.61 2.96
C THR A 131 12.85 -8.13 3.77
N LYS A 132 13.06 -8.48 5.04
CA LYS A 132 11.98 -8.96 5.91
C LYS A 132 11.00 -7.83 6.23
N LEU A 133 9.71 -8.18 6.37
CA LEU A 133 8.71 -7.25 6.91
C LEU A 133 9.08 -6.85 8.35
N SER A 134 8.68 -5.64 8.74
CA SER A 134 8.87 -5.12 10.09
C SER A 134 7.63 -4.39 10.57
N LEU A 135 7.53 -4.16 11.88
CA LEU A 135 6.43 -3.34 12.44
C LEU A 135 6.62 -1.84 12.19
N GLY A 136 7.83 -1.42 11.83
CA GLY A 136 8.19 -0.02 11.60
C GLY A 136 8.03 0.43 10.14
N THR A 137 7.53 -0.42 9.25
CA THR A 137 7.39 -0.12 7.82
C THR A 137 6.05 -0.65 7.31
N ASP A 138 5.21 0.23 6.78
CA ASP A 138 4.00 -0.16 6.05
C ASP A 138 4.40 -0.98 4.81
N ASN A 139 3.61 -1.99 4.44
CA ASN A 139 4.04 -2.97 3.44
C ASN A 139 3.73 -2.56 2.01
N ALA A 140 2.63 -1.86 1.80
CA ALA A 140 2.19 -1.43 0.48
C ALA A 140 1.20 -0.27 0.59
N VAL A 141 0.95 0.37 -0.56
CA VAL A 141 -0.19 1.26 -0.77
C VAL A 141 -1.04 0.70 -1.91
N PHE A 142 -2.35 0.58 -1.69
CA PHE A 142 -3.28 0.18 -2.73
C PHE A 142 -3.79 1.37 -3.54
N LEU A 143 -4.31 1.12 -4.73
CA LEU A 143 -4.79 2.13 -5.67
C LEU A 143 -6.10 2.80 -5.24
N ASN A 144 -6.64 2.45 -4.07
CA ASN A 144 -7.65 3.22 -3.36
C ASN A 144 -7.08 4.15 -2.28
N GLY A 145 -5.75 4.21 -2.12
CA GLY A 145 -5.06 5.09 -1.17
C GLY A 145 -4.82 4.47 0.22
N VAL A 146 -5.42 3.33 0.52
CA VAL A 146 -5.26 2.67 1.82
C VAL A 146 -4.00 1.81 1.83
N LYS A 147 -3.34 1.77 2.98
CA LYS A 147 -2.11 1.01 3.19
C LYS A 147 -2.36 -0.44 3.58
N LEU A 148 -1.35 -1.27 3.33
CA LEU A 148 -1.28 -2.64 3.81
C LEU A 148 -0.28 -2.72 4.97
N ASP A 149 -0.70 -3.28 6.09
CA ASP A 149 0.14 -3.51 7.28
C ASP A 149 -0.10 -4.92 7.81
N LEU A 150 0.55 -5.93 7.27
CA LEU A 150 0.25 -7.34 7.51
C LEU A 150 0.55 -7.84 8.93
N LEU A 151 1.44 -7.16 9.67
CA LEU A 151 1.93 -7.66 10.95
C LEU A 151 1.14 -7.06 12.13
N ALA A 152 0.54 -7.93 12.95
CA ALA A 152 0.03 -7.51 14.25
C ALA A 152 1.19 -7.10 15.19
N ALA A 153 0.97 -6.08 16.01
CA ALA A 153 1.82 -5.77 17.16
C ALA A 153 1.55 -6.67 18.39
N GLY A 154 0.80 -7.76 18.22
CA GLY A 154 0.43 -8.72 19.25
C GLY A 154 1.19 -10.03 19.15
N CYS A 155 1.70 -10.52 20.28
CA CYS A 155 2.34 -11.83 20.39
C CYS A 155 1.92 -12.55 21.66
N PHE A 156 1.93 -13.89 21.63
CA PHE A 156 1.66 -14.70 22.81
C PHE A 156 2.64 -14.37 23.94
N GLY A 157 2.10 -14.21 25.16
CA GLY A 157 2.90 -14.01 26.37
C GLY A 157 3.60 -12.65 26.46
N VAL A 158 3.21 -11.66 25.64
CA VAL A 158 3.64 -10.26 25.68
C VAL A 158 2.42 -9.36 25.93
N GLY A 159 2.51 -8.50 26.95
CA GLY A 159 1.41 -7.59 27.28
C GLY A 159 0.08 -8.33 27.51
N ASN A 160 -0.99 -7.82 26.91
CA ASN A 160 -2.31 -8.48 26.88
C ASN A 160 -2.48 -9.44 25.68
N GLY A 161 -1.43 -9.66 24.87
CA GLY A 161 -1.46 -10.47 23.66
C GLY A 161 -1.73 -9.69 22.37
N PHE A 162 -2.35 -8.51 22.43
CA PHE A 162 -2.79 -7.78 21.24
C PHE A 162 -1.88 -6.60 20.86
N ILE A 163 -1.11 -6.07 21.82
CA ILE A 163 -0.17 -4.96 21.61
C ILE A 163 1.12 -5.15 22.43
N GLY A 164 2.16 -4.38 22.11
CA GLY A 164 3.41 -4.31 22.85
C GLY A 164 4.51 -5.25 22.34
N CYS A 165 4.22 -6.04 21.31
CA CYS A 165 5.18 -6.92 20.67
C CYS A 165 5.97 -6.21 19.56
N GLY A 166 6.81 -5.25 19.93
CA GLY A 166 7.60 -4.42 18.99
C GLY A 166 8.83 -5.11 18.39
N ASN A 167 9.35 -6.18 19.00
CA ASN A 167 10.46 -6.95 18.46
C ASN A 167 9.93 -7.97 17.44
N THR A 168 10.34 -7.85 16.18
CA THR A 168 9.90 -8.73 15.08
C THR A 168 10.37 -10.19 15.22
N GLU A 169 11.41 -10.45 16.01
CA GLU A 169 11.91 -11.80 16.31
C GLU A 169 11.16 -12.49 17.45
N GLN A 170 10.30 -11.77 18.18
CA GLN A 170 9.50 -12.33 19.25
C GLN A 170 8.62 -13.47 18.71
N PRO A 171 8.74 -14.70 19.24
CA PRO A 171 7.98 -15.84 18.75
C PRO A 171 6.49 -15.71 19.06
N PHE A 172 5.71 -16.44 18.27
CA PHE A 172 4.26 -16.57 18.35
C PHE A 172 3.55 -15.22 18.17
N ARG A 173 3.89 -14.53 17.09
CA ARG A 173 3.13 -13.35 16.65
C ARG A 173 1.81 -13.80 16.06
N TYR A 174 0.72 -13.20 16.53
CA TYR A 174 -0.61 -13.52 16.03
C TYR A 174 -0.74 -13.13 14.56
N ASP A 175 -1.45 -13.95 13.81
CA ASP A 175 -1.89 -13.63 12.45
C ASP A 175 -3.22 -12.87 12.53
N PRO A 176 -3.29 -11.57 12.17
CA PRO A 176 -4.53 -10.80 12.26
C PRO A 176 -5.69 -11.42 11.49
N MET A 177 -5.39 -12.16 10.40
CA MET A 177 -6.39 -12.75 9.53
C MET A 177 -6.72 -14.21 9.86
N SER A 178 -6.11 -14.76 10.91
CA SER A 178 -6.50 -16.08 11.38
C SER A 178 -7.91 -16.04 11.97
N PRO A 179 -8.80 -16.97 11.61
CA PRO A 179 -10.13 -17.08 12.23
C PRO A 179 -10.07 -17.50 13.70
N LEU A 180 -8.88 -17.81 14.23
CA LEU A 180 -8.64 -18.15 15.62
C LEU A 180 -8.28 -16.93 16.48
N ASN A 181 -8.15 -15.77 15.85
CA ASN A 181 -7.87 -14.51 16.49
C ASN A 181 -9.02 -13.54 16.22
N ASP A 182 -9.15 -12.56 17.10
CA ASP A 182 -10.14 -11.50 16.97
C ASP A 182 -9.40 -10.16 17.02
N PHE A 183 -9.02 -9.66 15.84
CA PHE A 183 -8.40 -8.35 15.67
C PHE A 183 -9.41 -7.29 15.23
N GLY A 184 -10.72 -7.58 15.26
CA GLY A 184 -11.77 -6.62 14.96
C GLY A 184 -11.74 -6.08 13.52
N THR A 185 -11.33 -6.90 12.55
CA THR A 185 -11.37 -6.52 11.13
C THR A 185 -12.80 -6.50 10.60
N ASP A 186 -13.09 -5.60 9.68
CA ASP A 186 -14.33 -5.58 8.91
C ASP A 186 -14.36 -6.66 7.81
N SER A 187 -15.41 -6.67 6.99
CA SER A 187 -15.57 -7.62 5.90
C SER A 187 -14.50 -7.50 4.80
N HIS A 188 -13.71 -6.43 4.81
CA HIS A 188 -12.64 -6.13 3.87
C HIS A 188 -11.25 -6.42 4.46
N ASN A 189 -11.20 -7.16 5.59
CA ASN A 189 -9.96 -7.58 6.25
C ASN A 189 -9.10 -6.40 6.75
N ALA A 190 -9.77 -5.33 7.18
CA ALA A 190 -9.13 -4.10 7.64
C ALA A 190 -9.76 -3.57 8.94
N HIS A 191 -9.01 -2.72 9.64
CA HIS A 191 -9.49 -1.98 10.81
C HIS A 191 -8.70 -0.69 10.96
N THR A 192 -8.93 0.04 12.06
CA THR A 192 -8.28 1.31 12.34
C THR A 192 -7.11 1.20 13.31
N GLN A 193 -6.05 1.95 13.04
CA GLN A 193 -5.03 2.27 14.02
C GLN A 193 -5.52 3.29 15.06
N PRO A 194 -4.81 3.47 16.20
CA PRO A 194 -5.12 4.47 17.21
C PRO A 194 -5.22 5.93 16.71
N ASP A 195 -4.52 6.26 15.63
CA ASP A 195 -4.57 7.59 14.96
C ASP A 195 -5.79 7.75 14.03
N GLY A 196 -6.57 6.68 13.85
CA GLY A 196 -7.75 6.60 12.99
C GLY A 196 -7.46 6.19 11.55
N ALA A 197 -6.22 5.86 11.19
CA ALA A 197 -5.89 5.36 9.87
C ALA A 197 -6.51 3.96 9.64
N TYR A 198 -7.31 3.82 8.59
CA TYR A 198 -7.81 2.52 8.12
C TYR A 198 -6.69 1.76 7.38
N HIS A 199 -6.52 0.46 7.62
CA HIS A 199 -5.48 -0.35 6.96
C HIS A 199 -5.89 -1.82 6.82
N TYR A 200 -5.40 -2.47 5.76
CA TYR A 200 -5.63 -3.89 5.51
C TYR A 200 -4.59 -4.78 6.20
N HIS A 201 -5.03 -5.96 6.61
CA HIS A 201 -4.19 -7.09 7.02
C HIS A 201 -4.21 -8.25 6.01
N GLY A 202 -5.02 -8.18 4.95
CA GLY A 202 -5.14 -9.26 3.97
C GLY A 202 -5.77 -8.81 2.65
N ASN A 203 -6.50 -9.73 2.02
CA ASN A 203 -7.23 -9.46 0.78
C ASN A 203 -8.27 -8.35 1.03
N PRO A 204 -8.25 -7.22 0.31
CA PRO A 204 -9.25 -6.16 0.48
C PRO A 204 -10.68 -6.63 0.20
N LEU A 205 -10.87 -7.75 -0.51
CA LEU A 205 -12.18 -8.22 -1.00
C LEU A 205 -12.95 -7.13 -1.77
N ALA A 206 -12.18 -6.22 -2.36
CA ALA A 206 -12.58 -5.07 -3.14
C ALA A 206 -11.53 -4.85 -4.25
N MET A 207 -11.80 -3.93 -5.18
CA MET A 207 -10.91 -3.51 -6.27
C MET A 207 -10.59 -4.56 -7.35
N PHE A 208 -10.89 -5.85 -7.16
CA PHE A 208 -10.74 -6.87 -8.20
C PHE A 208 -11.84 -7.94 -8.10
N SER A 209 -12.17 -8.58 -9.22
CA SER A 209 -13.16 -9.67 -9.24
C SER A 209 -12.58 -10.98 -8.71
N ASP A 210 -13.36 -11.69 -7.89
CA ASP A 210 -13.06 -13.08 -7.52
C ASP A 210 -13.65 -14.07 -8.54
N ASP A 211 -13.21 -13.98 -9.78
CA ASP A 211 -13.60 -14.90 -10.85
C ASP A 211 -12.44 -15.20 -11.81
N ASN A 212 -12.58 -16.27 -12.58
CA ASN A 212 -11.57 -16.74 -13.53
C ASN A 212 -11.80 -16.23 -14.97
N SER A 213 -12.51 -15.11 -15.16
CA SER A 213 -12.77 -14.57 -16.50
C SER A 213 -11.54 -13.91 -17.14
N SER A 214 -10.66 -13.33 -16.32
CA SER A 214 -9.41 -12.71 -16.74
C SER A 214 -8.36 -12.75 -15.62
N PRO A 215 -7.05 -12.62 -15.94
CA PRO A 215 -6.04 -12.34 -14.92
C PRO A 215 -6.43 -11.13 -14.08
N SER A 216 -6.05 -11.15 -12.80
CA SER A 216 -6.36 -10.05 -11.91
C SER A 216 -5.59 -8.78 -12.28
N PRO A 217 -6.21 -7.60 -12.05
CA PRO A 217 -5.54 -6.32 -12.23
C PRO A 217 -4.43 -6.14 -11.19
N VAL A 218 -3.59 -5.12 -11.40
CA VAL A 218 -2.80 -4.53 -10.32
C VAL A 218 -3.74 -3.70 -9.45
N ILE A 219 -3.71 -3.94 -8.15
CA ILE A 219 -4.52 -3.23 -7.15
C ILE A 219 -3.68 -2.32 -6.25
N GLY A 220 -2.36 -2.34 -6.40
CA GLY A 220 -1.44 -1.52 -5.61
C GLY A 220 0.02 -1.86 -5.84
N PHE A 221 0.88 -1.24 -5.02
CA PHE A 221 2.32 -1.39 -5.11
C PHE A 221 2.91 -1.58 -3.73
N ALA A 222 3.81 -2.56 -3.60
CA ALA A 222 4.58 -2.78 -2.39
C ALA A 222 5.59 -1.64 -2.18
N ALA A 223 6.07 -1.50 -0.94
CA ALA A 223 7.04 -0.45 -0.59
C ALA A 223 8.34 -0.52 -1.42
N ASP A 224 8.68 -1.67 -1.99
CA ASP A 224 9.83 -1.87 -2.87
C ASP A 224 9.56 -1.56 -4.35
N GLY A 225 8.33 -1.15 -4.69
CA GLY A 225 7.89 -0.71 -6.00
C GLY A 225 7.35 -1.78 -6.92
N PHE A 226 7.36 -3.06 -6.54
CA PHE A 226 6.75 -4.11 -7.37
C PHE A 226 5.21 -4.07 -7.27
N PRO A 227 4.49 -4.39 -8.36
CA PRO A 227 3.03 -4.41 -8.37
C PRO A 227 2.48 -5.53 -7.51
N ILE A 228 1.29 -5.30 -6.96
CA ILE A 228 0.46 -6.27 -6.25
C ILE A 228 -0.76 -6.53 -7.10
N TYR A 229 -0.95 -7.77 -7.51
CA TYR A 229 -2.11 -8.22 -8.27
C TYR A 229 -3.17 -8.80 -7.33
N GLY A 230 -4.43 -8.80 -7.79
CA GLY A 230 -5.44 -9.69 -7.22
C GLY A 230 -5.08 -11.17 -7.40
N SER A 231 -6.01 -12.07 -7.08
CA SER A 231 -5.66 -13.49 -6.89
C SER A 231 -5.42 -14.31 -8.15
N TYR A 232 -5.86 -13.88 -9.32
CA TYR A 232 -5.83 -14.68 -10.55
C TYR A 232 -4.69 -14.32 -11.47
N PHE A 233 -4.12 -15.33 -12.12
CA PHE A 233 -3.12 -15.15 -13.17
C PHE A 233 -3.40 -16.09 -14.35
N ASP A 234 -2.77 -15.81 -15.49
CA ASP A 234 -2.80 -16.68 -16.67
C ASP A 234 -1.74 -17.77 -16.54
N ASP A 235 -2.17 -19.00 -16.27
CA ASP A 235 -1.33 -20.20 -16.35
C ASP A 235 -1.47 -20.84 -17.73
N ASN A 236 -0.72 -20.31 -18.70
CA ASN A 236 -0.61 -20.85 -20.05
C ASN A 236 -1.97 -21.05 -20.77
N GLY A 237 -2.84 -20.06 -20.66
CA GLY A 237 -4.21 -20.04 -21.20
C GLY A 237 -5.29 -20.47 -20.20
N THR A 238 -4.92 -20.86 -18.97
CA THR A 238 -5.86 -21.20 -17.91
C THR A 238 -5.83 -20.14 -16.81
N ILE A 239 -6.91 -19.37 -16.66
CA ILE A 239 -7.03 -18.39 -15.59
C ILE A 239 -7.37 -19.10 -14.28
N ARG A 240 -6.52 -18.97 -13.27
CA ARG A 240 -6.71 -19.58 -11.95
C ARG A 240 -6.07 -18.75 -10.84
N LYS A 241 -6.45 -19.02 -9.59
CA LYS A 241 -5.83 -18.38 -8.42
C LYS A 241 -4.36 -18.80 -8.27
N ALA A 242 -3.53 -17.85 -7.86
CA ALA A 242 -2.19 -18.07 -7.37
C ALA A 242 -2.24 -18.80 -6.02
N LYS A 243 -1.40 -19.83 -5.87
CA LYS A 243 -1.33 -20.65 -4.66
C LYS A 243 -0.04 -20.36 -3.89
N SER A 244 -0.18 -19.96 -2.62
CA SER A 244 0.95 -19.81 -1.70
C SER A 244 1.67 -21.15 -1.46
N ASN A 245 2.99 -21.09 -1.28
CA ASN A 245 3.83 -22.22 -0.85
C ASN A 245 4.03 -22.28 0.68
N TYR A 246 3.32 -21.45 1.45
CA TYR A 246 3.32 -21.53 2.90
C TYR A 246 2.37 -22.62 3.40
N VAL A 247 2.90 -23.54 4.20
CA VAL A 247 2.16 -24.64 4.81
C VAL A 247 2.34 -24.62 6.33
N LEU A 248 1.41 -25.24 7.05
CA LEU A 248 1.55 -25.41 8.49
C LEU A 248 2.75 -26.32 8.80
N LYS A 249 3.58 -25.89 9.75
CA LYS A 249 4.69 -26.71 10.26
C LYS A 249 4.17 -28.05 10.76
N ASP A 250 4.97 -29.10 10.54
CA ASP A 250 4.65 -30.47 10.97
C ASP A 250 3.26 -30.95 10.50
N ASN A 251 2.80 -30.49 9.32
CA ASN A 251 1.46 -30.77 8.79
C ASN A 251 0.32 -30.50 9.80
N GLY A 252 0.47 -29.46 10.63
CA GLY A 252 -0.49 -29.14 11.68
C GLY A 252 -0.31 -29.93 12.97
N GLY A 253 0.88 -30.49 13.21
CA GLY A 253 1.24 -31.17 14.46
C GLY A 253 1.38 -30.25 15.67
N PRO A 254 1.80 -30.77 16.83
CA PRO A 254 1.93 -30.01 18.08
C PRO A 254 2.99 -28.91 17.98
N ARG A 255 2.68 -27.71 18.53
CA ARG A 255 3.67 -26.63 18.64
C ARG A 255 4.80 -27.01 19.58
N LYS A 256 6.00 -26.55 19.26
CA LYS A 256 7.18 -26.63 20.13
C LYS A 256 7.33 -25.34 20.94
N ASP A 257 7.70 -25.47 22.21
CA ASP A 257 8.07 -24.34 23.05
C ASP A 257 9.33 -23.66 22.52
N ILE A 258 9.37 -22.32 22.58
CA ILE A 258 10.50 -21.51 22.10
C ILE A 258 11.08 -20.69 23.25
N SER A 259 12.38 -20.80 23.46
CA SER A 259 13.12 -19.94 24.40
C SER A 259 13.66 -18.71 23.67
N PHE A 260 13.24 -17.52 24.10
CA PHE A 260 13.65 -16.24 23.52
C PHE A 260 13.87 -15.21 24.63
N ALA A 261 14.97 -14.46 24.56
CA ALA A 261 15.34 -13.43 25.54
C ALA A 261 15.27 -13.90 27.02
N GLY A 262 15.68 -15.16 27.29
CA GLY A 262 15.69 -15.72 28.64
C GLY A 262 14.33 -16.18 29.19
N LYS A 263 13.27 -16.14 28.38
CA LYS A 263 11.92 -16.63 28.72
C LYS A 263 11.51 -17.75 27.76
N THR A 264 10.80 -18.76 28.28
CA THR A 264 10.17 -19.80 27.47
C THR A 264 8.73 -19.39 27.13
N TYR A 265 8.39 -19.47 25.85
CA TYR A 265 7.06 -19.23 25.30
C TYR A 265 6.48 -20.58 24.87
N ALA A 266 5.37 -20.95 25.50
CA ALA A 266 4.72 -22.26 25.36
C ALA A 266 3.21 -22.05 25.14
N PRO A 267 2.75 -21.66 23.94
CA PRO A 267 1.33 -21.45 23.65
C PRO A 267 0.53 -22.76 23.68
N GLY A 268 1.21 -23.92 23.60
CA GLY A 268 0.57 -25.21 23.44
C GLY A 268 -0.22 -25.33 22.13
N GLY A 269 -1.07 -26.35 22.07
CA GLY A 269 -1.88 -26.65 20.88
C GLY A 269 -1.07 -27.10 19.67
N ASN A 270 -1.72 -27.07 18.50
CA ASN A 270 -1.15 -27.47 17.22
C ASN A 270 -0.84 -26.26 16.35
N TYR A 271 0.08 -26.41 15.40
CA TYR A 271 0.23 -25.46 14.30
C TYR A 271 -1.10 -25.38 13.54
N ASN A 272 -1.83 -24.28 13.67
CA ASN A 272 -3.18 -24.14 13.10
C ASN A 272 -3.41 -22.77 12.47
N GLY A 273 -2.36 -21.97 12.34
CA GLY A 273 -2.41 -20.66 11.73
C GLY A 273 -2.85 -19.56 12.69
N GLN A 274 -2.98 -19.83 14.00
CA GLN A 274 -3.21 -18.77 14.99
C GLN A 274 -2.04 -17.79 15.03
N PHE A 275 -0.82 -18.29 14.83
CA PHE A 275 0.38 -17.48 14.78
C PHE A 275 0.97 -17.52 13.37
N ILE A 276 1.52 -16.40 12.91
CA ILE A 276 2.28 -16.38 11.64
C ILE A 276 3.47 -17.35 11.68
N ASP A 277 3.97 -17.63 12.89
CA ASP A 277 5.07 -18.57 13.14
C ASP A 277 4.64 -20.04 13.03
N ASP A 278 3.36 -20.33 12.83
CA ASP A 278 2.90 -21.68 12.54
C ASP A 278 3.22 -22.12 11.12
N TYR A 279 3.48 -21.18 10.22
CA TYR A 279 3.73 -21.45 8.81
C TYR A 279 5.23 -21.59 8.52
N VAL A 280 5.53 -22.40 7.51
CA VAL A 280 6.86 -22.53 6.89
C VAL A 280 6.71 -22.49 5.38
N TYR A 281 7.63 -21.83 4.70
CA TYR A 281 7.72 -21.90 3.24
C TYR A 281 8.22 -23.28 2.82
N ASP A 282 7.47 -23.95 1.96
CA ASP A 282 7.81 -25.24 1.40
C ASP A 282 7.59 -25.23 -0.12
N VAL A 283 8.70 -25.13 -0.86
CA VAL A 283 8.71 -25.17 -2.33
C VAL A 283 8.16 -26.49 -2.89
N SER A 284 8.12 -27.56 -2.09
CA SER A 284 7.58 -28.86 -2.50
C SER A 284 6.06 -28.98 -2.30
N SER A 285 5.41 -27.98 -1.69
CA SER A 285 3.96 -27.97 -1.45
C SER A 285 3.10 -27.80 -2.71
N GLY A 286 3.75 -27.49 -3.84
CA GLY A 286 3.10 -27.34 -5.15
C GLY A 286 2.22 -26.10 -5.21
N GLY A 287 2.62 -25.01 -4.55
CA GLY A 287 2.15 -23.65 -4.82
C GLY A 287 2.98 -22.99 -5.92
N ASP A 288 2.51 -21.83 -6.38
CA ASP A 288 3.11 -21.05 -7.47
C ASP A 288 4.12 -20.01 -6.96
N LEU A 289 3.85 -19.50 -5.75
CA LEU A 289 4.48 -18.27 -5.25
C LEU A 289 5.78 -18.55 -4.48
N ASP A 290 6.74 -17.65 -4.61
CA ASP A 290 8.03 -17.72 -3.93
C ASP A 290 7.93 -17.41 -2.42
N GLU A 291 9.07 -17.35 -1.74
CA GLU A 291 9.11 -17.12 -0.30
C GLU A 291 8.61 -15.74 0.14
N CYS A 292 8.49 -14.78 -0.78
CA CYS A 292 7.90 -13.48 -0.54
C CYS A 292 6.42 -13.39 -0.95
N ASN A 293 5.83 -14.49 -1.42
CA ASN A 293 4.47 -14.57 -1.97
C ASN A 293 4.29 -13.80 -3.29
N GLY A 294 5.34 -13.75 -4.10
CA GLY A 294 5.25 -13.26 -5.47
C GLY A 294 5.74 -14.30 -6.47
N MET A 295 5.68 -13.96 -7.75
CA MET A 295 6.22 -14.81 -8.82
C MET A 295 6.50 -13.99 -10.07
N PHE A 296 7.21 -14.61 -11.01
CA PHE A 296 7.36 -14.08 -12.36
C PHE A 296 6.28 -14.61 -13.29
N VAL A 297 5.58 -13.71 -13.97
CA VAL A 297 4.70 -14.03 -15.10
C VAL A 297 5.17 -13.21 -16.30
N ASP A 298 5.41 -13.88 -17.43
CA ASP A 298 5.96 -13.27 -18.65
C ASP A 298 7.22 -12.42 -18.40
N GLY A 299 8.10 -12.90 -17.52
CA GLY A 299 9.36 -12.23 -17.18
C GLY A 299 9.22 -11.02 -16.24
N HIS A 300 8.04 -10.77 -15.66
CA HIS A 300 7.81 -9.67 -14.74
C HIS A 300 7.40 -10.17 -13.37
N TYR A 301 8.08 -9.67 -12.34
CA TYR A 301 7.80 -10.02 -10.95
C TYR A 301 6.67 -9.18 -10.37
N GLY A 302 5.84 -9.79 -9.53
CA GLY A 302 4.91 -9.08 -8.65
C GLY A 302 4.35 -9.99 -7.55
N TYR A 303 3.73 -9.36 -6.56
CA TYR A 303 3.07 -10.06 -5.44
C TYR A 303 1.62 -10.36 -5.78
N TYR A 304 1.05 -11.38 -5.15
CA TYR A 304 -0.31 -11.81 -5.39
C TYR A 304 -1.11 -11.89 -4.09
N VAL A 305 -2.32 -11.35 -4.11
CA VAL A 305 -3.31 -11.59 -3.06
C VAL A 305 -3.70 -13.07 -3.07
N THR A 306 -3.70 -13.71 -1.90
CA THR A 306 -3.98 -15.15 -1.76
C THR A 306 -5.01 -15.42 -0.66
N ASP A 307 -5.82 -16.46 -0.85
CA ASP A 307 -6.83 -16.91 0.12
C ASP A 307 -6.24 -17.55 1.39
N ASN A 308 -4.92 -17.78 1.41
CA ASN A 308 -4.20 -18.38 2.53
C ASN A 308 -3.00 -17.51 2.90
N TYR A 309 -2.43 -17.77 4.07
CA TYR A 309 -1.18 -17.13 4.51
C TYR A 309 -0.12 -17.14 3.40
N PRO A 310 0.58 -16.02 3.12
CA PRO A 310 0.68 -14.78 3.90
C PRO A 310 -0.26 -13.65 3.43
N TRP A 311 -1.37 -14.00 2.78
CA TRP A 311 -2.46 -13.10 2.36
C TRP A 311 -2.10 -12.15 1.20
N VAL A 312 -0.94 -11.51 1.22
CA VAL A 312 -0.47 -10.62 0.12
C VAL A 312 1.04 -10.75 -0.12
N LEU A 313 1.87 -10.51 0.90
CA LEU A 313 3.34 -10.65 0.81
C LEU A 313 3.95 -11.12 2.13
N LYS A 314 5.16 -11.68 2.08
CA LYS A 314 5.90 -12.13 3.28
C LYS A 314 7.28 -11.51 3.45
N CYS A 315 7.82 -10.93 2.39
CA CYS A 315 9.03 -10.13 2.36
C CYS A 315 9.02 -9.26 1.10
N PHE A 316 9.97 -8.34 1.03
CA PHE A 316 10.25 -7.58 -0.18
C PHE A 316 11.36 -8.25 -0.98
N LYS A 317 11.17 -8.39 -2.30
CA LYS A 317 12.21 -8.78 -3.26
C LYS A 317 13.12 -7.63 -3.65
N GLY A 318 12.66 -6.40 -3.52
CA GLY A 318 13.47 -5.19 -3.71
C GLY A 318 13.85 -4.53 -2.39
N THR A 319 14.22 -3.26 -2.51
CA THR A 319 14.50 -2.37 -1.37
C THR A 319 13.28 -1.50 -1.12
N PRO A 320 12.60 -1.62 0.04
CA PRO A 320 11.49 -0.74 0.38
C PRO A 320 11.94 0.72 0.51
N ASP A 321 11.16 1.65 -0.02
CA ASP A 321 11.42 3.08 0.11
C ASP A 321 11.11 3.56 1.53
N SER A 322 11.95 4.47 2.05
CA SER A 322 11.85 4.95 3.44
C SER A 322 10.59 5.76 3.73
N SER A 323 9.87 6.24 2.70
CA SER A 323 8.56 6.90 2.87
C SER A 323 7.50 6.00 3.50
N PHE A 324 7.68 4.67 3.46
CA PHE A 324 6.81 3.72 4.15
C PHE A 324 7.18 3.49 5.63
N ASN A 325 8.26 4.12 6.13
CA ASN A 325 8.60 3.98 7.54
C ASN A 325 7.57 4.71 8.40
N LYS A 326 6.98 3.98 9.34
CA LYS A 326 6.00 4.53 10.28
C LYS A 326 6.68 5.51 11.22
N ALA A 327 5.98 6.57 11.58
CA ALA A 327 6.42 7.42 12.67
C ALA A 327 6.58 6.57 13.95
N PRO A 328 7.60 6.83 14.78
CA PRO A 328 7.65 6.25 16.11
C PRO A 328 6.35 6.58 16.84
N PRO A 329 5.78 5.66 17.64
CA PRO A 329 4.65 6.00 18.49
C PRO A 329 4.98 7.25 19.31
N GLU A 330 4.11 8.26 19.31
CA GLU A 330 4.27 9.38 20.24
C GLU A 330 4.24 8.82 21.67
N LEU A 331 5.29 9.11 22.44
CA LEU A 331 5.49 8.63 23.82
C LEU A 331 4.66 9.43 24.83
#